data_AF-A0A259EYE2-F1
#
_entry.id   AF-A0A259EYE2-F1
#
_cell.length_a   1.000
_cell.length_b   1.000
_cell.length_c   1.000
_cell.angle_alpha   90.00
_cell.angle_beta   90.00
_cell.angle_gamma   90.00
#
_symmetry.space_group_name_H-M   'P 1'
#
loop_
_entity.id
_entity.type
_entity.pdbx_description
1 polymer ?
#
loop_
_entity_poly.entity_id
_entity_poly.type
_entity_poly.pdbx_seq_one_letter_code
_entity_poly.pdbx_strand_id
1 'polypeptide(L)' 'MENANQPLALIIGGSSGMGFATAKLLLEHGINTVIAGNASKKLETAKRELSAFGNIEALQADLY' A
#
# COMPACT_ATOMS: atom_id res chain seq x y z
N MET A 1 6.96 15.16 24.35
CA MET A 1 6.65 13.99 23.51
C MET A 1 6.48 14.53 22.11
N GLU A 2 7.42 14.26 21.20
CA GLU A 2 7.23 14.61 19.80
C GLU A 2 6.06 13.79 19.26
N ASN A 3 5.02 14.46 18.80
CA ASN A 3 4.00 13.80 17.99
C ASN A 3 4.66 13.46 16.66
N ALA A 4 5.21 12.26 16.54
CA ALA A 4 5.73 11.74 15.27
C ALA A 4 4.54 11.46 14.35
N ASN A 5 4.02 12.52 13.72
CA ASN A 5 2.92 12.45 12.78
C ASN A 5 3.46 11.95 11.44
N GLN A 6 3.86 10.67 11.38
CA GLN A 6 4.36 10.06 10.17
C GLN A 6 3.20 9.92 9.17
N PRO A 7 3.34 10.42 7.94
CA PRO A 7 2.29 10.29 6.94
C PRO A 7 2.03 8.81 6.59
N LEU A 8 0.75 8.45 6.51
CA LEU A 8 0.27 7.14 6.06
C LEU A 8 -0.56 7.34 4.80
N ALA A 9 -0.25 6.60 3.73
CA ALA A 9 -1.03 6.60 2.50
C ALA A 9 -1.98 5.39 2.46
N LEU A 10 -3.24 5.59 2.10
CA LEU A 10 -4.19 4.52 1.78
C LEU A 10 -4.54 4.57 0.29
N ILE A 11 -4.36 3.46 -0.41
CA ILE A 11 -4.60 3.36 -1.85
C ILE A 11 -5.64 2.28 -2.14
N ILE A 12 -6.81 2.69 -2.62
CA ILE A 12 -7.81 1.79 -3.18
C ILE A 12 -7.36 1.36 -4.59
N GLY A 13 -7.42 0.07 -4.88
CA GLY A 13 -6.93 -0.49 -6.14
C GLY A 13 -5.40 -0.61 -6.20
N GLY A 14 -4.72 -0.57 -5.05
CA GLY A 14 -3.25 -0.59 -4.96
C GLY A 14 -2.58 -1.90 -5.38
N SER A 15 -3.34 -2.97 -5.63
CA SER A 15 -2.78 -4.28 -6.02
C SER A 15 -2.37 -4.38 -7.50
N SER A 16 -2.61 -3.36 -8.33
CA SER A 16 -2.28 -3.40 -9.76
C SER A 16 -2.25 -2.02 -10.41
N GLY A 17 -1.72 -1.94 -11.64
CA GLY A 17 -1.80 -0.75 -12.49
C GLY A 17 -1.21 0.50 -11.84
N MET A 18 -1.90 1.64 -11.98
CA MET A 18 -1.45 2.92 -11.42
C MET A 18 -1.36 2.88 -9.89
N GLY A 19 -2.30 2.23 -9.20
CA GLY A 19 -2.29 2.15 -7.73
C GLY A 19 -1.04 1.46 -7.19
N PHE A 20 -0.57 0.40 -7.86
CA PHE A 20 0.68 -0.28 -7.53
C PHE A 20 1.91 0.61 -7.77
N ALA A 21 1.97 1.29 -8.92
CA ALA A 21 3.07 2.19 -9.23
C ALA A 21 3.14 3.37 -8.25
N THR A 22 1.99 3.92 -7.85
CA THR A 22 1.91 4.97 -6.82
C THR A 22 2.34 4.45 -5.45
N ALA A 23 1.90 3.24 -5.05
CA ALA A 23 2.33 2.63 -3.79
C ALA A 23 3.86 2.49 -3.73
N LYS A 24 4.46 1.99 -4.81
CA LYS A 24 5.92 1.87 -4.93
C LYS A 24 6.62 3.22 -4.73
N LEU A 25 6.19 4.25 -5.46
CA LEU A 25 6.79 5.58 -5.34
C LEU A 25 6.70 6.12 -3.90
N LEU A 26 5.54 6.00 -3.25
CA LEU A 26 5.37 6.48 -1.88
C LEU A 26 6.27 5.74 -0.90
N LEU A 27 6.39 4.41 -1.05
CA LEU A 27 7.30 3.59 -0.25
C LEU A 27 8.76 4.00 -0.44
N GLU A 28 9.20 4.22 -1.68
CA GLU A 28 10.54 4.73 -2.00
C GLU A 28 10.83 6.11 -1.36
N HIS A 29 9.79 6.91 -1.07
CA HIS A 29 9.89 8.18 -0.34
C HIS A 29 9.74 8.02 1.19
N GLY A 30 9.73 6.79 1.71
CA GLY A 30 9.64 6.51 3.14
C GLY A 30 8.23 6.70 3.73
N ILE A 31 7.19 6.74 2.89
CA ILE A 31 5.81 6.88 3.34
C ILE A 31 5.22 5.48 3.54
N ASN A 32 4.83 5.18 4.79
CA ASN A 32 4.11 3.96 5.10
C ASN A 32 2.83 3.91 4.26
N THR A 33 2.56 2.77 3.63
CA THR A 33 1.46 2.66 2.67
C THR A 33 0.58 1.47 2.97
N VAL A 34 -0.74 1.63 2.81
CA VAL A 34 -1.74 0.57 2.87
C VAL A 34 -2.39 0.47 1.50
N ILE A 35 -2.43 -0.73 0.93
CA ILE A 35 -3.18 -1.00 -0.30
C ILE A 35 -4.46 -1.76 0.03
N ALA A 36 -5.57 -1.38 -0.61
CA ALA A 36 -6.86 -2.03 -0.44
C ALA A 36 -7.48 -2.47 -1.76
N GLY A 37 -8.21 -3.59 -1.73
CA GLY A 37 -8.92 -4.14 -2.89
C GLY A 37 -9.66 -5.43 -2.57
N ASN A 38 -10.46 -5.94 -3.52
CA ASN A 38 -11.29 -7.12 -3.29
C ASN A 38 -10.55 -8.46 -3.50
N ALA A 39 -9.52 -8.48 -4.35
CA ALA A 39 -8.84 -9.69 -4.78
C ALA A 39 -7.65 -10.04 -3.88
N SER A 40 -7.87 -10.84 -2.83
CA SER A 40 -6.85 -11.16 -1.81
C SER A 40 -5.56 -11.71 -2.40
N LYS A 41 -5.63 -12.59 -3.41
CA LYS A 41 -4.42 -13.14 -4.07
C LYS A 41 -3.58 -12.05 -4.73
N LYS A 42 -4.20 -11.07 -5.38
CA LYS A 42 -3.49 -9.94 -6.00
C LYS A 42 -2.91 -9.01 -4.94
N LEU A 43 -3.66 -8.72 -3.88
CA LEU A 43 -3.19 -7.94 -2.74
C LEU A 43 -1.95 -8.56 -2.09
N GLU A 44 -1.96 -9.87 -1.81
CA GLU A 44 -0.83 -10.56 -1.20
C GLU A 44 0.42 -10.58 -2.09
N THR A 45 0.25 -10.77 -3.40
CA THR A 45 1.36 -10.65 -4.35
C THR A 45 1.90 -9.23 -4.39
N ALA A 46 1.03 -8.23 -4.47
CA ALA A 46 1.44 -6.84 -4.47
C ALA A 46 2.18 -6.45 -3.17
N LYS A 47 1.68 -6.88 -2.01
CA LYS A 47 2.34 -6.65 -0.71
C LYS A 47 3.75 -7.24 -0.68
N ARG A 48 3.92 -8.49 -1.14
CA ARG A 48 5.24 -9.13 -1.21
C ARG A 48 6.20 -8.33 -2.09
N GLU A 49 5.78 -7.94 -3.29
CA GLU A 49 6.62 -7.16 -4.20
C GLU A 49 6.96 -5.76 -3.65
N LEU A 50 5.97 -5.08 -3.07
CA LEU A 50 6.11 -3.71 -2.56
C LEU A 50 6.93 -3.63 -1.26
N SER A 51 6.98 -4.72 -0.47
CA SER A 51 7.76 -4.77 0.77
C SER A 51 9.26 -4.57 0.57
N ALA A 52 9.77 -4.72 -0.65
CA ALA A 52 11.14 -4.40 -1.00
C ALA A 52 11.44 -2.88 -0.98
N PHE A 53 10.42 -2.03 -1.03
CA PHE A 53 10.55 -0.58 -1.14
C PHE A 53 10.21 0.17 0.16
N GLY A 54 9.56 -0.46 1.12
CA GLY A 54 9.19 0.17 2.40
C GLY A 54 8.14 -0.60 3.18
N ASN A 55 7.59 0.04 4.22
CA ASN A 55 6.56 -0.55 5.06
C ASN A 55 5.18 -0.51 4.39
N ILE A 56 4.65 -1.70 4.10
CA ILE A 56 3.40 -1.89 3.36
C ILE A 56 2.45 -2.84 4.09
N GLU A 57 1.19 -2.44 4.17
CA GLU A 57 0.09 -3.31 4.60
C GLU A 57 -0.93 -3.52 3.47
N ALA A 58 -1.68 -4.63 3.54
CA ALA A 58 -2.74 -4.94 2.59
C ALA A 58 -4.04 -5.20 3.35
N LEU A 59 -5.10 -4.55 2.91
CA LEU A 59 -6.45 -4.68 3.45
C LEU A 59 -7.37 -5.24 2.36
N GLN A 60 -7.95 -6.42 2.59
CA GLN A 60 -9.03 -6.88 1.75
C GLN A 60 -10.31 -6.10 2.07
N ALA A 61 -10.90 -5.47 1.07
CA ALA A 61 -12.16 -4.76 1.20
C ALA A 61 -13.01 -4.96 -0.06
N ASP A 62 -14.31 -5.22 0.15
CA ASP A 62 -15.32 -5.07 -0.90
C ASP A 62 -15.97 -3.69 -0.73
N LEU A 63 -16.06 -2.93 -1.82
CA LEU A 63 -16.50 -1.52 -1.82
C LEU A 63 -17.83 -1.31 -2.55
N TYR A 64 -18.47 -2.40 -2.98
CA TYR A 64 -19.83 -2.43 -3.54
C TYR A 64 -20.81 -2.99 -2.52
#